data_AF-A0A4U7BDL8-F1
#
_entry.id   AF-A0A4U7BDL8-F1
#
_cell.length_a   1.000
_cell.length_b   1.000
_cell.length_c   1.000
_cell.angle_alpha   90.00
_cell.angle_beta   90.00
_cell.angle_gamma   90.00
#
_symmetry.space_group_name_H-M   'P 1'
#
loop_
_entity.id
_entity.type
_entity.pdbx_description
1 polymer ?
#
loop_
_entity_poly.entity_id
_entity_poly.type
_entity_poly.pdbx_seq_one_letter_code
_entity_poly.pdbx_strand_id
1 'polypeptide(L)'
;MQVPGMTSLFASVACEPALGRATHVTGSVVHFTVGLELTKAVPNEVGVLIWHEIADENAEGWTALRLEQVSLQQHTSEHVVLFTGSLAVESQPRKRLHFTIKITVNGTDHWVNDFDPQADGSIIFSSRSTAEYSLHGHFVPHDSWQIKSLREHKDSEVGSWELESSVDPNTSRTIPLGRPHEVLKWFALVRHSTPWLGPRQGDNSFKVDKPAVLASFLLTGGTHLVLCPENGCPDIVSTLHNDSEGNVLVRSRNDASSAALARIVIAVGNDFEKTVAAAIQHIQSRLPGLPTNSDVQQKQLSDWYDGFSYCTWNGLGRELNEEKIQTALTALSEKGLTVPNLIIDDNWQSLDNTETGDPFTYRWTDFEANKKISQMASVMQ
;
A
#
# COMPACT_ATOMS: atom_id res chain seq x y z
N MET A 1 -4.09 16.51 28.66
CA MET A 1 -3.86 17.90 29.13
C MET A 1 -2.63 18.37 28.37
N GLN A 2 -2.79 19.17 27.32
CA GLN A 2 -1.67 19.61 26.47
C GLN A 2 -0.75 20.52 27.27
N VAL A 3 0.56 20.24 27.25
CA VAL A 3 1.58 21.08 27.92
C VAL A 3 1.75 22.37 27.09
N PRO A 4 1.38 23.55 27.61
CA PRO A 4 1.50 24.81 26.87
C PRO A 4 2.99 25.16 26.73
N GLY A 5 3.55 25.03 25.52
CA GLY A 5 4.93 25.43 25.20
C GLY A 5 5.66 24.52 24.21
N MET A 6 5.41 23.21 24.24
CA MET A 6 6.12 22.24 23.38
C MET A 6 5.68 22.24 21.92
N THR A 7 4.38 22.40 21.67
CA THR A 7 3.83 22.60 20.32
C THR A 7 4.40 23.84 19.64
N SER A 8 5.07 24.73 20.39
CA SER A 8 5.72 25.91 19.84
C SER A 8 7.20 25.72 19.48
N LEU A 9 7.80 24.56 19.80
CA LEU A 9 9.22 24.27 19.59
C LEU A 9 9.48 23.22 18.49
N PHE A 10 8.59 22.22 18.35
CA PHE A 10 8.70 21.16 17.36
C PHE A 10 7.66 21.37 16.25
N ALA A 11 8.11 21.22 15.01
CA ALA A 11 7.27 21.26 13.82
C ALA A 11 6.80 19.85 13.43
N SER A 12 7.72 18.88 13.40
CA SER A 12 7.42 17.50 13.05
C SER A 12 8.50 16.53 13.55
N VAL A 13 8.15 15.25 13.69
CA VAL A 13 9.08 14.16 13.99
C VAL A 13 9.00 13.09 12.90
N ALA A 14 10.15 12.69 12.38
CA ALA A 14 10.29 11.55 11.48
C ALA A 14 11.15 10.47 12.15
N CYS A 15 10.77 9.21 12.01
CA CYS A 15 11.52 8.08 12.55
C CYS A 15 11.60 6.97 11.51
N GLU A 16 12.75 6.29 11.45
CA GLU A 16 12.95 5.03 10.75
C GLU A 16 13.56 4.02 11.73
N PRO A 17 12.90 2.89 12.03
CA PRO A 17 11.56 2.48 11.60
C PRO A 17 10.45 3.46 11.98
N ALA A 18 9.43 3.59 11.13
CA ALA A 18 8.36 4.55 11.35
C ALA A 18 7.42 4.21 12.52
N LEU A 19 6.99 5.25 13.24
CA LEU A 19 5.85 5.16 14.17
C LEU A 19 4.55 4.85 13.42
N GLY A 20 3.58 4.26 14.13
CA GLY A 20 2.28 3.84 13.58
C GLY A 20 2.33 2.65 12.61
N ARG A 21 3.53 2.20 12.23
CA ARG A 21 3.74 1.16 11.23
C ARG A 21 4.39 -0.08 11.85
N ALA A 22 4.16 -1.21 11.20
CA ALA A 22 4.92 -2.43 11.46
C ALA A 22 6.08 -2.47 10.46
N THR A 23 7.29 -2.66 10.95
CA THR A 23 8.51 -2.78 10.15
C THR A 23 9.11 -4.16 10.31
N HIS A 24 9.45 -4.77 9.18
CA HIS A 24 10.00 -6.11 9.14
C HIS A 24 11.53 -6.06 9.16
N VAL A 25 12.16 -6.81 10.05
CA VAL A 25 13.62 -6.85 10.20
C VAL A 25 14.09 -8.30 10.14
N THR A 26 15.04 -8.59 9.24
CA THR A 26 15.58 -9.94 8.99
C THR A 26 16.85 -10.25 9.79
N GLY A 27 17.34 -9.29 10.59
CA GLY A 27 18.54 -9.40 11.42
C GLY A 27 18.26 -9.34 12.92
N SER A 28 19.32 -9.43 13.71
CA SER A 28 19.30 -9.30 15.18
C SER A 28 19.58 -7.88 15.67
N VAL A 29 19.64 -6.90 14.76
CA VAL A 29 19.92 -5.50 15.11
C VAL A 29 18.91 -4.61 14.41
N VAL A 30 18.31 -3.72 15.18
CA VAL A 30 17.47 -2.65 14.66
C VAL A 30 18.27 -1.36 14.69
N HIS A 31 18.31 -0.66 13.58
CA HIS A 31 18.87 0.68 13.48
C HIS A 31 17.75 1.72 13.51
N PHE A 32 17.80 2.62 14.47
CA PHE A 32 16.88 3.75 14.57
C PHE A 32 17.54 5.01 14.02
N THR A 33 16.79 5.78 13.24
CA THR A 33 17.11 7.15 12.83
C THR A 33 15.91 8.03 13.15
N VAL A 34 16.11 9.09 13.92
CA VAL A 34 15.06 10.05 14.26
C VAL A 34 15.48 11.43 13.80
N GLY A 35 14.63 12.06 12.99
CA GLY A 35 14.75 13.45 12.59
C GLY A 35 13.74 14.31 13.33
N LEU A 36 14.24 15.39 13.92
CA LEU A 36 13.42 16.42 14.56
C LEU A 36 13.46 17.67 13.70
N GLU A 37 12.29 18.14 13.28
CA GLU A 37 12.12 19.45 12.66
C GLU A 37 11.65 20.44 13.72
N LEU A 38 12.36 21.56 13.85
CA LEU A 38 12.13 22.57 14.87
C LEU A 38 11.54 23.84 14.26
N THR A 39 10.61 24.47 14.97
CA THR A 39 10.06 25.78 14.56
C THR A 39 10.99 26.95 14.89
N LYS A 40 12.03 26.70 15.70
CA LYS A 40 13.00 27.68 16.21
C LYS A 40 14.41 27.08 16.16
N ALA A 41 15.41 27.89 16.48
CA ALA A 41 16.78 27.40 16.63
C ALA A 41 16.88 26.28 17.68
N VAL A 42 17.79 25.33 17.44
CA VAL A 42 18.00 24.16 18.29
C VAL A 42 18.36 24.59 19.73
N PRO A 43 17.63 24.11 20.77
CA PRO A 43 18.03 24.29 22.16
C PRO A 43 19.43 23.71 22.44
N ASN A 44 20.13 24.25 23.44
CA ASN A 44 21.48 23.78 23.80
C ASN A 44 21.54 22.30 24.21
N GLU A 45 20.45 21.75 24.75
CA GLU A 45 20.37 20.35 25.17
C GLU A 45 19.09 19.71 24.60
N VAL A 46 19.26 18.97 23.51
CA VAL A 46 18.22 18.12 22.91
C VAL A 46 18.70 16.68 22.86
N GLY A 47 17.86 15.75 23.28
CA GLY A 47 18.12 14.31 23.21
C GLY A 47 16.91 13.54 22.70
N VAL A 48 17.16 12.34 22.17
CA VAL A 48 16.11 11.41 21.74
C VAL A 48 16.32 10.06 22.40
N LEU A 49 15.23 9.51 22.92
CA LEU A 49 15.17 8.17 23.49
C LEU A 49 14.12 7.36 22.71
N ILE A 50 14.50 6.17 22.29
CA ILE A 50 13.54 5.14 21.89
C ILE A 50 13.10 4.44 23.18
N TRP A 51 11.84 4.62 23.56
CA TRP A 51 11.24 3.89 24.66
C TRP A 51 10.61 2.64 24.07
N HIS A 52 11.09 1.45 24.44
CA HIS A 52 10.67 0.21 23.79
C HIS A 52 10.47 -0.94 24.78
N GLU A 53 9.68 -1.92 24.38
CA GLU A 53 9.55 -3.22 25.03
C GLU A 53 9.70 -4.33 23.99
N ILE A 54 10.29 -5.45 24.40
CA ILE A 54 10.30 -6.67 23.60
C ILE A 54 9.17 -7.55 24.13
N ALA A 55 8.13 -7.71 23.33
CA ALA A 55 7.01 -8.58 23.64
C ALA A 55 7.42 -10.05 23.42
N ASP A 56 7.89 -10.69 24.49
CA ASP A 56 8.07 -12.13 24.61
C ASP A 56 7.52 -12.67 25.94
N GLU A 57 7.61 -13.99 26.16
CA GLU A 57 7.10 -14.64 27.37
C GLU A 57 7.82 -14.19 28.66
N ASN A 58 8.99 -13.54 28.53
CA ASN A 58 9.83 -13.07 29.64
C ASN A 58 9.94 -11.54 29.68
N ALA A 59 8.99 -10.81 29.11
CA ALA A 59 9.07 -9.35 28.96
C ALA A 59 9.47 -8.65 30.27
N GLU A 60 10.65 -8.01 30.29
CA GLU A 60 11.19 -7.29 31.45
C GLU A 60 10.57 -5.88 31.63
N GLY A 61 9.61 -5.52 30.78
CA GLY A 61 8.98 -4.20 30.72
C GLY A 61 9.66 -3.25 29.74
N TRP A 62 9.27 -1.98 29.79
CA TRP A 62 9.77 -0.95 28.89
C TRP A 62 11.14 -0.42 29.33
N THR A 63 12.05 -0.25 28.37
CA THR A 63 13.41 0.26 28.56
C THR A 63 13.71 1.41 27.59
N ALA A 64 14.73 2.21 27.90
CA ALA A 64 15.18 3.32 27.04
C ALA A 64 16.46 2.96 26.28
N LEU A 65 16.45 3.19 24.97
CA LEU A 65 17.64 3.30 24.14
C LEU A 65 17.90 4.79 23.86
N ARG A 66 19.03 5.32 24.33
CA ARG A 66 19.45 6.70 24.01
C ARG A 66 20.10 6.75 22.64
N LEU A 67 19.64 7.68 21.80
CA LEU A 67 20.22 7.92 20.49
C LEU A 67 21.32 8.99 20.56
N GLU A 68 22.28 8.87 19.66
CA GLU A 68 23.39 9.81 19.50
C GLU A 68 23.06 10.83 18.40
N GLN A 69 23.37 12.11 18.63
CA GLN A 69 23.14 13.16 17.65
C GLN A 69 24.17 13.04 16.51
N VAL A 70 23.69 13.13 15.26
CA VAL A 70 24.52 13.09 14.06
C VAL A 70 24.77 14.50 13.54
N SER A 71 26.02 14.84 13.26
CA SER A 71 26.37 16.08 12.57
C SER A 71 26.08 15.94 11.07
N LEU A 72 25.10 16.70 10.60
CA LEU A 72 24.82 16.83 9.17
C LEU A 72 25.83 17.80 8.52
N GLN A 73 26.26 17.49 7.29
CA GLN A 73 27.10 18.40 6.49
C GLN A 73 26.33 19.69 6.12
N GLN A 74 27.07 20.74 5.75
CA GLN A 74 26.68 22.17 5.64
C GLN A 74 25.43 22.54 4.80
N HIS A 75 24.73 21.58 4.20
CA HIS A 75 23.56 21.81 3.33
C HIS A 75 22.22 21.44 3.96
N THR A 76 22.18 21.22 5.27
CA THR A 76 20.92 20.93 5.99
C THR A 76 20.41 22.17 6.71
N SER A 77 19.09 22.33 6.72
CA SER A 77 18.41 23.42 7.43
C SER A 77 18.85 23.44 8.89
N GLU A 78 19.15 24.62 9.45
CA GLU A 78 19.48 24.81 10.88
C GLU A 78 18.35 24.33 11.83
N HIS A 79 17.19 24.01 11.26
CA HIS A 79 16.00 23.56 11.96
C HIS A 79 15.85 22.04 12.02
N VAL A 80 16.76 21.27 11.43
CA VAL A 80 16.68 19.79 11.42
C VAL A 80 17.85 19.18 12.18
N VAL A 81 17.54 18.31 13.13
CA VAL A 81 18.52 17.55 13.90
C VAL A 81 18.26 16.07 13.74
N LEU A 82 19.32 15.28 13.50
CA LEU A 82 19.24 13.84 13.38
C LEU A 82 19.86 13.13 14.58
N PHE A 83 19.25 12.01 14.95
CA PHE A 83 19.73 11.11 15.98
C PHE A 83 19.73 9.68 15.47
N THR A 84 20.75 8.90 15.82
CA THR A 84 20.83 7.48 15.44
C THR A 84 21.23 6.59 16.61
N GLY A 85 20.86 5.32 16.53
CA GLY A 85 21.23 4.34 17.54
C GLY A 85 20.83 2.95 17.10
N SER A 86 21.37 1.93 17.75
CA SER A 86 21.11 0.55 17.38
C SER A 86 20.74 -0.26 18.61
N LEU A 87 19.74 -1.12 18.47
CA LEU A 87 19.35 -2.07 19.49
C LEU A 87 19.63 -3.49 18.99
N ALA A 88 20.48 -4.21 19.71
CA ALA A 88 20.63 -5.64 19.51
C ALA A 88 19.46 -6.36 20.17
N VAL A 89 18.76 -7.17 19.38
CA VAL A 89 17.67 -8.04 19.84
C VAL A 89 18.04 -9.46 19.43
N GLU A 90 18.02 -10.39 20.38
CA GLU A 90 18.21 -11.79 20.05
C GLU A 90 17.20 -12.22 19.00
N SER A 91 17.68 -12.65 17.83
CA SER A 91 16.83 -13.10 16.73
C SER A 91 16.14 -14.40 17.13
N GLN A 92 14.91 -14.29 17.63
CA GLN A 92 14.06 -15.43 17.86
C GLN A 92 12.77 -15.25 17.05
N PRO A 93 12.23 -16.33 16.47
CA PRO A 93 10.99 -16.26 15.71
C PRO A 93 9.86 -15.72 16.61
N ARG A 94 9.00 -14.87 16.05
CA ARG A 94 7.83 -14.26 16.73
C ARG A 94 8.16 -13.21 17.80
N LYS A 95 9.42 -12.87 18.05
CA LYS A 95 9.74 -11.70 18.87
C LYS A 95 9.25 -10.44 18.17
N ARG A 96 8.60 -9.59 18.95
CA ARG A 96 8.10 -8.29 18.51
C ARG A 96 8.66 -7.24 19.44
N LEU A 97 9.02 -6.10 18.86
CA LEU A 97 9.40 -4.94 19.64
C LEU A 97 8.37 -3.85 19.41
N HIS A 98 7.82 -3.30 20.49
CA HIS A 98 6.99 -2.11 20.46
C HIS A 98 7.82 -0.93 20.91
N PHE A 99 7.68 0.21 20.24
CA PHE A 99 8.43 1.39 20.62
C PHE A 99 7.67 2.68 20.37
N THR A 100 8.02 3.67 21.16
CA THR A 100 7.61 5.06 21.00
C THR A 100 8.80 5.96 21.30
N ILE A 101 8.65 7.28 21.14
CA ILE A 101 9.77 8.22 21.23
C ILE A 101 9.55 9.18 22.40
N LYS A 102 10.61 9.41 23.17
CA LYS A 102 10.73 10.57 24.05
C LYS A 102 11.76 11.54 23.51
N ILE A 103 11.44 12.83 23.59
CA ILE A 103 12.37 13.90 23.34
C ILE A 103 12.72 14.54 24.68
N THR A 104 14.01 14.65 24.95
CA THR A 104 14.52 15.35 26.12
C THR A 104 14.91 16.76 25.70
N VAL A 105 14.37 17.78 26.37
CA VAL A 105 14.74 19.20 26.15
C VAL A 105 15.12 19.81 27.49
N ASN A 106 16.34 20.33 27.59
CA ASN A 106 16.87 20.94 28.82
C ASN A 106 16.63 20.06 30.07
N GLY A 107 16.89 18.76 29.94
CA GLY A 107 16.73 17.76 31.01
C GLY A 107 15.31 17.31 31.32
N THR A 108 14.29 17.78 30.58
CA THR A 108 12.90 17.34 30.76
C THR A 108 12.48 16.41 29.62
N ASP A 109 11.91 15.25 29.95
CA ASP A 109 11.41 14.28 28.99
C ASP A 109 9.97 14.56 28.58
N HIS A 110 9.71 14.35 27.30
CA HIS A 110 8.41 14.59 26.70
C HIS A 110 8.07 13.51 25.67
N TRP A 111 6.83 13.06 25.65
CA TRP A 111 6.39 12.06 24.68
C TRP A 111 6.12 12.70 23.33
N VAL A 112 6.55 12.06 22.25
CA VAL A 112 6.21 12.49 20.89
C VAL A 112 4.69 12.61 20.70
N ASN A 113 3.95 11.68 21.30
CA ASN A 113 2.49 11.62 21.23
C ASN A 113 1.77 12.83 21.83
N ASP A 114 2.42 13.61 22.69
CA ASP A 114 1.81 14.79 23.30
C ASP A 114 1.68 15.98 22.31
N PHE A 115 2.49 16.00 21.24
CA PHE A 115 2.53 17.10 20.27
C PHE A 115 2.48 16.66 18.80
N ASP A 116 2.83 15.41 18.48
CA ASP A 116 2.67 14.78 17.17
C ASP A 116 2.00 13.41 17.36
N PRO A 117 0.65 13.36 17.49
CA PRO A 117 -0.07 12.15 17.85
C PRO A 117 0.07 11.06 16.77
N GLN A 118 0.81 10.01 17.08
CA GLN A 118 1.06 8.86 16.23
C GLN A 118 0.99 7.57 17.06
N ALA A 119 0.44 6.50 16.50
CA ALA A 119 0.48 5.20 17.18
C ALA A 119 1.93 4.73 17.37
N ASP A 120 2.15 3.84 18.32
CA ASP A 120 3.48 3.27 18.55
C ASP A 120 3.99 2.50 17.31
N GLY A 121 5.30 2.49 17.14
CA GLY A 121 5.96 1.66 16.14
C GLY A 121 6.03 0.21 16.59
N SER A 122 6.03 -0.72 15.63
CA SER A 122 6.19 -2.15 15.89
C SER A 122 7.23 -2.74 14.96
N ILE A 123 8.13 -3.54 15.50
CA ILE A 123 9.16 -4.25 14.76
C ILE A 123 8.88 -5.73 14.88
N ILE A 124 8.90 -6.41 13.74
CA ILE A 124 8.69 -7.85 13.66
C ILE A 124 9.97 -8.47 13.15
N PHE A 125 10.56 -9.32 13.99
CA PHE A 125 11.76 -10.05 13.65
C PHE A 125 11.38 -11.33 12.91
N SER A 126 11.84 -11.46 11.67
CA SER A 126 11.77 -12.72 10.94
C SER A 126 13.09 -13.46 11.02
N SER A 127 13.01 -14.77 11.22
CA SER A 127 14.05 -15.67 10.78
C SER A 127 13.84 -16.01 9.30
N ARG A 128 14.91 -16.13 8.52
CA ARG A 128 14.84 -16.85 7.23
C ARG A 128 14.46 -18.30 7.51
N SER A 129 13.16 -18.59 7.47
CA SER A 129 12.67 -19.97 7.58
C SER A 129 13.02 -20.71 6.29
N THR A 130 13.71 -21.84 6.42
CA THR A 130 13.92 -22.82 5.35
C THR A 130 12.84 -23.90 5.34
N ALA A 131 11.85 -23.82 6.24
CA ALA A 131 10.77 -24.77 6.33
C ALA A 131 9.71 -24.50 5.26
N GLU A 132 9.22 -25.56 4.62
CA GLU A 132 8.06 -25.49 3.71
C GLU A 132 6.85 -24.90 4.45
N TYR A 133 6.19 -23.92 3.84
CA TYR A 133 4.96 -23.36 4.40
C TYR A 133 3.83 -24.41 4.34
N SER A 134 2.96 -24.39 5.36
CA SER A 134 1.71 -25.14 5.37
C SER A 134 0.53 -24.17 5.36
N LEU A 135 -0.45 -24.37 4.47
CA LEU A 135 -1.67 -23.57 4.41
C LEU A 135 -2.36 -23.52 5.78
N HIS A 136 -2.59 -24.69 6.39
CA HIS A 136 -3.29 -24.84 7.66
C HIS A 136 -2.54 -24.22 8.86
N GLY A 137 -1.24 -23.93 8.71
CA GLY A 137 -0.48 -23.18 9.73
C GLY A 137 -0.79 -21.68 9.74
N HIS A 138 -1.36 -21.15 8.66
CA HIS A 138 -1.54 -19.70 8.45
C HIS A 138 -3.00 -19.32 8.15
N PHE A 139 -3.78 -20.26 7.63
CA PHE A 139 -5.17 -20.09 7.25
C PHE A 139 -5.97 -21.38 7.50
N VAL A 140 -7.14 -21.26 8.14
CA VAL A 140 -8.10 -22.38 8.28
C VAL A 140 -9.09 -22.31 7.12
N PRO A 141 -8.94 -23.12 6.06
CA PRO A 141 -9.91 -23.13 4.96
C PRO A 141 -11.23 -23.77 5.40
N HIS A 142 -12.33 -23.33 4.81
CA HIS A 142 -13.63 -23.97 4.97
C HIS A 142 -13.75 -25.21 4.05
N ASP A 143 -14.46 -26.25 4.50
CA ASP A 143 -14.65 -27.53 3.78
C ASP A 143 -15.38 -27.41 2.42
N SER A 144 -15.84 -26.21 2.06
CA SER A 144 -16.50 -25.94 0.78
C SER A 144 -15.52 -25.86 -0.39
N TRP A 145 -14.22 -25.88 -0.13
CA TRP A 145 -13.18 -25.64 -1.11
C TRP A 145 -12.32 -26.88 -1.34
N GLN A 146 -12.10 -27.19 -2.62
CA GLN A 146 -11.08 -28.15 -3.02
C GLN A 146 -9.73 -27.44 -3.01
N ILE A 147 -8.78 -27.96 -2.25
CA ILE A 147 -7.45 -27.35 -2.07
C ILE A 147 -6.43 -28.10 -2.90
N LYS A 148 -5.66 -27.36 -3.68
CA LYS A 148 -4.54 -27.88 -4.48
C LYS A 148 -3.29 -27.08 -4.16
N SER A 149 -2.21 -27.74 -3.77
CA SER A 149 -0.90 -27.08 -3.67
C SER A 149 -0.40 -26.73 -5.07
N LEU A 150 0.00 -25.48 -5.25
CA LEU A 150 0.69 -25.02 -6.43
C LEU A 150 2.17 -25.35 -6.22
N ARG A 151 2.69 -26.32 -6.97
CA ARG A 151 4.09 -26.72 -6.85
C ARG A 151 4.97 -25.55 -7.27
N GLU A 152 5.60 -24.91 -6.30
CA GLU A 152 6.64 -23.94 -6.56
C GLU A 152 7.97 -24.65 -6.82
N HIS A 153 8.95 -23.95 -7.41
CA HIS A 153 10.31 -24.47 -7.49
C HIS A 153 10.83 -24.75 -6.08
N LYS A 154 11.71 -25.75 -5.92
CA LYS A 154 12.29 -26.13 -4.61
C LYS A 154 12.97 -24.97 -3.87
N ASP A 155 13.35 -23.93 -4.59
CA ASP A 155 14.02 -22.73 -4.06
C ASP A 155 13.06 -21.56 -3.83
N SER A 156 11.74 -21.77 -3.92
CA SER A 156 10.79 -20.69 -3.72
C SER A 156 10.67 -20.30 -2.25
N GLU A 157 10.72 -18.99 -2.00
CA GLU A 157 10.57 -18.38 -0.68
C GLU A 157 9.10 -18.19 -0.28
N VAL A 158 8.18 -18.64 -1.13
CA VAL A 158 6.72 -18.54 -0.98
C VAL A 158 6.12 -19.95 -1.08
N GLY A 159 5.03 -20.20 -0.36
CA GLY A 159 4.18 -21.35 -0.56
C GLY A 159 2.82 -20.91 -1.08
N SER A 160 2.32 -21.57 -2.13
CA SER A 160 1.06 -21.21 -2.78
C SER A 160 0.09 -22.37 -2.91
N TRP A 161 -1.19 -22.05 -2.79
CA TRP A 161 -2.31 -22.96 -2.93
C TRP A 161 -3.41 -22.34 -3.77
N GLU A 162 -4.19 -23.22 -4.39
CA GLU A 162 -5.39 -22.89 -5.12
C GLU A 162 -6.58 -23.51 -4.41
N LEU A 163 -7.60 -22.70 -4.16
CA LEU A 163 -8.88 -23.12 -3.62
C LEU A 163 -9.93 -22.97 -4.71
N GLU A 164 -10.63 -24.06 -5.02
CA GLU A 164 -11.71 -24.08 -6.02
C GLU A 164 -13.06 -24.44 -5.39
N SER A 165 -14.12 -23.75 -5.84
CA SER A 165 -15.51 -24.11 -5.54
C SER A 165 -16.39 -23.87 -6.77
N SER A 166 -17.34 -24.77 -7.01
CA SER A 166 -18.30 -24.64 -8.11
C SER A 166 -19.37 -23.58 -7.82
N VAL A 167 -19.73 -22.83 -8.86
CA VAL A 167 -20.78 -21.82 -8.88
C VAL A 167 -21.72 -22.11 -10.04
N ASP A 168 -23.01 -22.28 -9.73
CA ASP A 168 -24.03 -22.62 -10.71
C ASP A 168 -24.23 -21.52 -11.77
N PRO A 169 -24.72 -21.87 -12.99
CA PRO A 169 -24.99 -20.93 -14.07
C PRO A 169 -25.93 -19.78 -13.64
N ASN A 170 -25.69 -18.56 -14.12
CA ASN A 170 -26.53 -17.39 -13.89
C ASN A 170 -26.85 -17.14 -12.39
N THR A 171 -25.91 -17.43 -11.51
CA THR A 171 -26.11 -17.28 -10.05
C THR A 171 -25.04 -16.41 -9.40
N SER A 172 -25.35 -15.93 -8.19
CA SER A 172 -24.38 -15.35 -7.28
C SER A 172 -24.41 -16.14 -5.98
N ARG A 173 -23.23 -16.52 -5.48
CA ARG A 173 -23.08 -17.28 -4.24
C ARG A 173 -22.08 -16.60 -3.32
N THR A 174 -22.40 -16.57 -2.03
CA THR A 174 -21.44 -16.26 -0.97
C THR A 174 -20.97 -17.57 -0.35
N ILE A 175 -19.65 -17.79 -0.31
CA ILE A 175 -19.01 -19.02 0.11
C ILE A 175 -18.03 -18.66 1.22
N PRO A 176 -18.14 -19.23 2.43
CA PRO A 176 -17.10 -19.06 3.44
C PRO A 176 -15.77 -19.60 2.90
N LEU A 177 -14.72 -18.78 2.91
CA LEU A 177 -13.39 -19.19 2.46
C LEU A 177 -12.60 -19.80 3.61
N GLY A 178 -12.67 -19.16 4.77
CA GLY A 178 -11.90 -19.56 5.94
C GLY A 178 -11.45 -18.39 6.80
N ARG A 179 -10.50 -18.66 7.71
CA ARG A 179 -10.03 -17.67 8.68
C ARG A 179 -8.50 -17.59 8.71
N PRO A 180 -7.91 -16.39 8.57
CA PRO A 180 -6.48 -16.20 8.81
C PRO A 180 -6.16 -16.32 10.31
N HIS A 181 -5.03 -16.97 10.64
CA HIS A 181 -4.57 -17.10 12.03
C HIS A 181 -3.89 -15.84 12.53
N GLU A 182 -4.20 -15.41 13.76
CA GLU A 182 -3.42 -14.39 14.48
C GLU A 182 -3.04 -13.17 13.63
N VAL A 183 -4.04 -12.54 13.00
CA VAL A 183 -3.84 -11.35 12.17
C VAL A 183 -3.35 -10.19 13.04
N LEU A 184 -2.20 -9.63 12.67
CA LEU A 184 -1.68 -8.41 13.28
C LEU A 184 -2.17 -7.18 12.51
N LYS A 185 -1.93 -7.16 11.19
CA LYS A 185 -2.41 -6.12 10.28
C LYS A 185 -2.95 -6.75 9.01
N TRP A 186 -3.82 -6.03 8.32
CA TRP A 186 -4.29 -6.42 7.01
C TRP A 186 -4.33 -5.24 6.05
N PHE A 187 -4.18 -5.55 4.78
CA PHE A 187 -4.30 -4.65 3.65
C PHE A 187 -5.26 -5.30 2.64
N ALA A 188 -6.10 -4.51 1.97
CA ALA A 188 -6.93 -4.99 0.89
C ALA A 188 -7.03 -3.96 -0.23
N LEU A 189 -7.11 -4.44 -1.46
CA LEU A 189 -7.43 -3.62 -2.62
C LEU A 189 -8.91 -3.83 -2.93
N VAL A 190 -9.72 -2.80 -2.68
CA VAL A 190 -11.17 -2.85 -2.89
C VAL A 190 -11.59 -2.21 -4.19
N ARG A 191 -12.70 -2.69 -4.75
CA ARG A 191 -13.41 -1.98 -5.81
C ARG A 191 -14.11 -0.77 -5.20
N HIS A 192 -13.47 0.39 -5.25
CA HIS A 192 -14.04 1.63 -4.77
C HIS A 192 -15.26 2.03 -5.62
N SER A 193 -15.16 1.84 -6.93
CA SER A 193 -16.26 1.95 -7.90
C SER A 193 -15.97 1.03 -9.10
N THR A 194 -16.75 1.13 -10.17
CA THR A 194 -16.55 0.32 -11.38
C THR A 194 -15.13 0.45 -11.95
N PRO A 195 -14.59 1.68 -12.18
CA PRO A 195 -13.22 1.85 -12.70
C PRO A 195 -12.14 1.95 -11.61
N TRP A 196 -12.49 2.25 -10.36
CA TRP A 196 -11.51 2.62 -9.34
C TRP A 196 -11.28 1.51 -8.32
N LEU A 197 -10.01 1.18 -8.11
CA LEU A 197 -9.56 0.43 -6.95
C LEU A 197 -9.10 1.40 -5.85
N GLY A 198 -9.23 0.99 -4.59
CA GLY A 198 -8.78 1.78 -3.45
C GLY A 198 -8.17 0.91 -2.37
N PRO A 199 -7.13 1.39 -1.66
CA PRO A 199 -6.55 0.65 -0.56
C PRO A 199 -7.47 0.70 0.67
N ARG A 200 -7.45 -0.38 1.45
CA ARG A 200 -7.98 -0.48 2.80
C ARG A 200 -6.94 -1.15 3.68
N GLN A 201 -6.91 -0.77 4.94
CA GLN A 201 -6.04 -1.39 5.92
C GLN A 201 -6.69 -1.40 7.29
N GLY A 202 -6.24 -2.28 8.16
CA GLY A 202 -6.67 -2.34 9.54
C GLY A 202 -5.81 -3.30 10.35
N ASP A 203 -6.23 -3.57 11.58
CA ASP A 203 -5.58 -4.45 12.52
C ASP A 203 -6.51 -5.60 12.94
N ASN A 204 -5.96 -6.63 13.58
CA ASN A 204 -6.61 -7.70 14.35
C ASN A 204 -7.69 -8.55 13.65
N SER A 205 -8.75 -7.94 13.13
CA SER A 205 -9.90 -8.57 12.48
C SER A 205 -10.07 -8.00 11.09
N PHE A 206 -10.23 -8.88 10.10
CA PHE A 206 -10.50 -8.48 8.73
C PHE A 206 -11.88 -7.82 8.61
N LYS A 207 -11.93 -6.54 8.26
CA LYS A 207 -13.16 -5.75 8.13
C LYS A 207 -13.08 -4.82 6.94
N VAL A 208 -13.62 -5.25 5.82
CA VAL A 208 -13.63 -4.48 4.58
C VAL A 208 -15.00 -3.87 4.33
N ASP A 209 -15.03 -2.60 3.92
CA ASP A 209 -16.25 -1.83 3.63
C ASP A 209 -16.81 -2.08 2.21
N LYS A 210 -15.97 -2.62 1.32
CA LYS A 210 -16.24 -2.81 -0.11
C LYS A 210 -15.67 -4.13 -0.62
N PRO A 211 -16.17 -4.67 -1.74
CA PRO A 211 -15.66 -5.93 -2.30
C PRO A 211 -14.16 -5.83 -2.62
N ALA A 212 -13.34 -6.69 -2.02
CA ALA A 212 -11.90 -6.75 -2.25
C ALA A 212 -11.53 -7.70 -3.41
N VAL A 213 -10.55 -7.31 -4.21
CA VAL A 213 -9.95 -8.13 -5.29
C VAL A 213 -8.58 -8.68 -4.91
N LEU A 214 -8.03 -8.23 -3.78
CA LEU A 214 -6.83 -8.76 -3.15
C LEU A 214 -6.92 -8.44 -1.66
N ALA A 215 -6.51 -9.36 -0.81
CA ALA A 215 -6.28 -9.12 0.61
C ALA A 215 -4.93 -9.70 1.02
N SER A 216 -4.21 -9.00 1.89
CA SER A 216 -2.96 -9.44 2.49
C SER A 216 -3.05 -9.27 4.00
N PHE A 217 -2.53 -10.25 4.72
CA PHE A 217 -2.52 -10.30 6.18
C PHE A 217 -1.08 -10.45 6.64
N LEU A 218 -0.64 -9.56 7.51
CA LEU A 218 0.57 -9.73 8.30
C LEU A 218 0.17 -10.45 9.58
N LEU A 219 0.71 -11.65 9.78
CA LEU A 219 0.40 -12.46 10.95
C LEU A 219 1.38 -12.12 12.10
N THR A 220 1.01 -12.45 13.33
CA THR A 220 1.86 -12.29 14.53
C THR A 220 3.25 -12.90 14.40
N GLY A 221 3.39 -13.97 13.59
CA GLY A 221 4.65 -14.61 13.31
C GLY A 221 5.57 -13.89 12.31
N GLY A 222 5.14 -12.77 11.74
CA GLY A 222 5.88 -12.02 10.71
C GLY A 222 5.67 -12.52 9.28
N THR A 223 4.91 -13.58 9.10
CA THR A 223 4.56 -14.12 7.79
C THR A 223 3.42 -13.32 7.17
N HIS A 224 3.50 -13.11 5.86
CA HIS A 224 2.46 -12.55 5.02
C HIS A 224 1.61 -13.67 4.41
N LEU A 225 0.29 -13.52 4.49
CA LEU A 225 -0.70 -14.37 3.84
C LEU A 225 -1.47 -13.49 2.84
N VAL A 226 -1.43 -13.84 1.55
CA VAL A 226 -2.14 -13.14 0.48
C VAL A 226 -3.26 -14.02 -0.06
N LEU A 227 -4.44 -13.44 -0.21
CA LEU A 227 -5.62 -14.03 -0.85
C LEU A 227 -5.92 -13.23 -2.11
N CYS A 228 -5.90 -13.89 -3.27
CA CYS A 228 -6.16 -13.26 -4.56
C CYS A 228 -7.16 -14.08 -5.36
N PRO A 229 -8.44 -13.64 -5.44
CA PRO A 229 -9.40 -14.24 -6.35
C PRO A 229 -8.98 -14.10 -7.81
N GLU A 230 -9.05 -15.20 -8.55
CA GLU A 230 -8.86 -15.18 -9.99
C GLU A 230 -10.02 -14.41 -10.66
N ASN A 231 -9.67 -13.33 -11.34
CA ASN A 231 -10.57 -12.54 -12.16
C ASN A 231 -9.89 -12.27 -13.51
N GLY A 232 -10.68 -12.06 -14.56
CA GLY A 232 -10.18 -11.88 -15.93
C GLY A 232 -10.54 -13.04 -16.87
N CYS A 233 -11.10 -14.14 -16.34
CA CYS A 233 -11.83 -15.11 -17.14
C CYS A 233 -13.23 -14.55 -17.49
N PRO A 234 -13.79 -14.89 -18.67
CA PRO A 234 -15.16 -14.52 -19.01
C PRO A 234 -16.16 -15.02 -17.97
N ASP A 235 -17.22 -14.24 -17.78
CA ASP A 235 -18.46 -14.61 -17.09
C ASP A 235 -18.38 -14.93 -15.59
N ILE A 236 -17.20 -15.02 -14.97
CA ILE A 236 -17.09 -15.19 -13.52
C ILE A 236 -16.31 -14.04 -12.85
N VAL A 237 -16.86 -13.51 -11.77
CA VAL A 237 -16.22 -12.50 -10.93
C VAL A 237 -16.29 -12.94 -9.48
N SER A 238 -15.14 -12.97 -8.81
CA SER A 238 -15.01 -13.33 -7.39
C SER A 238 -14.38 -12.20 -6.59
N THR A 239 -14.97 -11.88 -5.44
CA THR A 239 -14.52 -10.81 -4.54
C THR A 239 -14.49 -11.29 -3.10
N LEU A 240 -13.57 -10.74 -2.30
CA LEU A 240 -13.41 -11.03 -0.88
C LEU A 240 -14.24 -10.06 -0.03
N HIS A 241 -14.83 -10.60 1.01
CA HIS A 241 -15.64 -9.94 2.04
C HIS A 241 -15.28 -10.52 3.41
N ASN A 242 -15.88 -9.99 4.47
CA ASN A 242 -15.79 -10.56 5.80
C ASN A 242 -17.16 -10.76 6.44
N ASP A 243 -17.24 -11.65 7.42
CA ASP A 243 -18.37 -11.72 8.36
C ASP A 243 -18.11 -10.90 9.64
N SER A 244 -19.01 -11.02 10.62
CA SER A 244 -18.91 -10.33 11.92
C SER A 244 -17.73 -10.78 12.78
N GLU A 245 -17.19 -11.97 12.54
CA GLU A 245 -16.06 -12.56 13.28
C GLU A 245 -14.71 -12.34 12.57
N GLY A 246 -14.74 -11.71 11.40
CA GLY A 246 -13.55 -11.47 10.57
C GLY A 246 -13.13 -12.69 9.75
N ASN A 247 -14.01 -13.70 9.60
CA ASN A 247 -13.77 -14.78 8.65
C ASN A 247 -13.90 -14.24 7.23
N VAL A 248 -13.09 -14.76 6.31
CA VAL A 248 -13.10 -14.36 4.91
C VAL A 248 -14.23 -15.09 4.19
N LEU A 249 -15.05 -14.32 3.49
CA LEU A 249 -16.09 -14.80 2.59
C LEU A 249 -15.71 -14.47 1.16
N VAL A 250 -16.01 -15.37 0.23
CA VAL A 250 -15.92 -15.10 -1.20
C VAL A 250 -17.32 -14.93 -1.74
N ARG A 251 -17.58 -13.80 -2.40
CA ARG A 251 -18.78 -13.63 -3.22
C ARG A 251 -18.41 -13.79 -4.68
N SER A 252 -18.95 -14.84 -5.29
CA SER A 252 -18.73 -15.16 -6.70
C SER A 252 -20.03 -15.03 -7.48
N ARG A 253 -19.97 -14.35 -8.63
CA ARG A 253 -21.06 -14.26 -9.59
C ARG A 253 -20.63 -14.98 -10.87
N ASN A 254 -21.48 -15.88 -11.34
CA ASN A 254 -21.34 -16.58 -12.60
C ASN A 254 -22.47 -16.14 -13.53
N ASP A 255 -22.13 -15.37 -14.55
CA ASP A 255 -23.03 -14.86 -15.59
C ASP A 255 -23.11 -15.81 -16.81
N ALA A 256 -22.39 -16.95 -16.77
CA ALA A 256 -22.41 -17.93 -17.85
C ALA A 256 -23.67 -18.82 -17.79
N SER A 257 -24.00 -19.42 -18.94
CA SER A 257 -25.02 -20.46 -19.07
C SER A 257 -24.57 -21.84 -18.58
N SER A 258 -23.30 -21.98 -18.17
CA SER A 258 -22.71 -23.21 -17.63
C SER A 258 -22.09 -22.98 -16.26
N ALA A 259 -21.89 -24.06 -15.49
CA ALA A 259 -21.26 -23.97 -14.19
C ALA A 259 -19.80 -23.53 -14.34
N ALA A 260 -19.34 -22.69 -13.42
CA ALA A 260 -17.97 -22.16 -13.41
C ALA A 260 -17.30 -22.44 -12.07
N LEU A 261 -15.98 -22.29 -12.03
CA LEU A 261 -15.18 -22.45 -10.81
C LEU A 261 -14.76 -21.09 -10.28
N ALA A 262 -15.19 -20.76 -9.07
CA ALA A 262 -14.56 -19.72 -8.29
C ALA A 262 -13.18 -20.23 -7.86
N ARG A 263 -12.12 -19.49 -8.19
CA ARG A 263 -10.74 -19.83 -7.81
C ARG A 263 -10.12 -18.73 -6.98
N ILE A 264 -9.48 -19.11 -5.88
CA ILE A 264 -8.70 -18.21 -5.03
C ILE A 264 -7.28 -18.74 -4.96
N VAL A 265 -6.31 -17.91 -5.33
CA VAL A 265 -4.90 -18.19 -5.05
C VAL A 265 -4.60 -17.69 -3.65
N ILE A 266 -3.99 -18.54 -2.84
CA ILE A 266 -3.47 -18.22 -1.51
C ILE A 266 -1.96 -18.34 -1.56
N ALA A 267 -1.22 -17.30 -1.18
CA ALA A 267 0.24 -17.31 -1.09
C ALA A 267 0.69 -16.96 0.33
N VAL A 268 1.76 -17.59 0.81
CA VAL A 268 2.32 -17.40 2.14
C VAL A 268 3.83 -17.23 2.05
N GLY A 269 4.37 -16.16 2.62
CA GLY A 269 5.81 -15.88 2.57
C GLY A 269 6.25 -14.86 3.62
N ASN A 270 7.56 -14.72 3.84
CA ASN A 270 8.12 -13.77 4.81
C ASN A 270 8.45 -12.39 4.19
N ASP A 271 8.15 -12.19 2.91
CA ASP A 271 8.34 -10.93 2.20
C ASP A 271 7.04 -10.54 1.51
N PHE A 272 6.53 -9.35 1.83
CA PHE A 272 5.24 -8.87 1.32
C PHE A 272 5.20 -8.85 -0.21
N GLU A 273 6.20 -8.24 -0.85
CA GLU A 273 6.23 -8.02 -2.29
C GLU A 273 6.35 -9.35 -3.04
N LYS A 274 7.24 -10.25 -2.59
CA LYS A 274 7.38 -11.59 -3.17
C LYS A 274 6.11 -12.41 -3.03
N THR A 275 5.44 -12.33 -1.88
CA THR A 275 4.20 -13.08 -1.62
C THR A 275 3.05 -12.59 -2.52
N VAL A 276 2.91 -11.27 -2.68
CA VAL A 276 1.92 -10.68 -3.60
C VAL A 276 2.26 -11.04 -5.05
N ALA A 277 3.53 -10.93 -5.44
CA ALA A 277 3.98 -11.26 -6.79
C ALA A 277 3.69 -12.72 -7.14
N ALA A 278 3.96 -13.67 -6.24
CA ALA A 278 3.65 -15.08 -6.47
C ALA A 278 2.15 -15.33 -6.71
N ALA A 279 1.27 -14.73 -5.90
CA ALA A 279 -0.17 -14.86 -6.07
C ALA A 279 -0.65 -14.30 -7.44
N ILE A 280 -0.13 -13.13 -7.83
CA ILE A 280 -0.46 -12.50 -9.11
C ILE A 280 0.10 -13.31 -10.29
N GLN A 281 1.34 -13.80 -10.20
CA GLN A 281 1.97 -14.61 -11.25
C GLN A 281 1.18 -15.89 -11.54
N HIS A 282 0.67 -16.55 -10.50
CA HIS A 282 -0.19 -17.73 -10.67
C HIS A 282 -1.48 -17.41 -11.44
N ILE A 283 -2.10 -16.25 -11.18
CA ILE A 283 -3.26 -15.79 -11.95
C ILE A 283 -2.85 -15.45 -13.39
N GLN A 284 -1.79 -14.66 -13.58
CA GLN A 284 -1.30 -14.24 -14.89
C GLN A 284 -0.96 -15.42 -15.80
N SER A 285 -0.37 -16.49 -15.26
CA SER A 285 -0.02 -17.70 -16.01
C SER A 285 -1.21 -18.40 -16.68
N ARG A 286 -2.44 -18.05 -16.29
CA ARG A 286 -3.69 -18.63 -16.80
C ARG A 286 -4.52 -17.65 -17.61
N LEU A 287 -4.19 -16.36 -17.58
CA LEU A 287 -4.92 -15.36 -18.35
C LEU A 287 -4.47 -15.39 -19.82
N PRO A 288 -5.39 -15.50 -20.78
CA PRO A 288 -5.05 -15.57 -22.18
C PRO A 288 -4.44 -14.24 -22.66
N GLY A 289 -3.36 -14.31 -23.42
CA GLY A 289 -2.76 -13.14 -24.07
C GLY A 289 -1.84 -12.28 -23.19
N LEU A 290 -1.60 -12.66 -21.94
CA LEU A 290 -0.53 -12.05 -21.15
C LEU A 290 0.83 -12.66 -21.54
N PRO A 291 1.87 -11.84 -21.76
CA PRO A 291 3.22 -12.35 -21.97
C PRO A 291 3.66 -13.19 -20.77
N THR A 292 4.14 -14.41 -21.01
CA THR A 292 4.82 -15.19 -19.96
C THR A 292 6.06 -14.43 -19.49
N ASN A 293 6.48 -14.57 -18.22
CA ASN A 293 7.59 -13.83 -17.60
C ASN A 293 8.89 -13.70 -18.43
N SER A 294 9.11 -14.53 -19.46
CA SER A 294 10.20 -14.41 -20.43
C SER A 294 10.11 -13.19 -21.36
N ASP A 295 8.90 -12.67 -21.60
CA ASP A 295 8.62 -11.65 -22.61
C ASP A 295 8.47 -10.24 -22.01
N VAL A 296 8.34 -10.16 -20.68
CA VAL A 296 8.51 -8.92 -19.93
C VAL A 296 10.01 -8.70 -19.71
N GLN A 297 10.79 -8.73 -20.80
CA GLN A 297 11.98 -7.89 -20.81
C GLN A 297 11.47 -6.49 -20.50
N GLN A 298 12.07 -5.86 -19.50
CA GLN A 298 11.90 -4.45 -19.19
C GLN A 298 12.19 -3.70 -20.50
N LYS A 299 11.16 -3.50 -21.33
CA LYS A 299 11.27 -2.69 -22.54
C LYS A 299 11.79 -1.38 -22.00
N GLN A 300 12.99 -0.98 -22.43
CA GLN A 300 13.40 0.40 -22.22
C GLN A 300 12.36 1.23 -22.96
N LEU A 301 11.40 1.69 -22.17
CA LEU A 301 10.45 2.69 -22.59
C LEU A 301 11.29 3.95 -22.82
N SER A 302 10.98 4.68 -23.89
CA SER A 302 11.70 5.90 -24.22
C SER A 302 11.66 6.90 -23.06
N ASP A 303 12.66 7.75 -22.94
CA ASP A 303 12.84 8.67 -21.80
C ASP A 303 11.62 9.55 -21.47
N TRP A 304 10.72 9.77 -22.43
CA TRP A 304 9.46 10.46 -22.16
C TRP A 304 8.53 9.71 -21.18
N TYR A 305 8.59 8.38 -21.09
CA TYR A 305 7.75 7.62 -20.15
C TYR A 305 8.07 7.93 -18.68
N ASP A 306 9.32 8.29 -18.36
CA ASP A 306 9.77 8.68 -17.02
C ASP A 306 9.65 10.21 -16.78
N GLY A 307 9.09 10.94 -17.75
CA GLY A 307 8.94 12.39 -17.71
C GLY A 307 7.77 12.87 -16.85
N PHE A 308 7.95 14.00 -16.16
CA PHE A 308 6.87 14.66 -15.40
C PHE A 308 5.68 14.99 -16.33
N SER A 309 4.53 14.40 -16.02
CA SER A 309 3.34 14.47 -16.87
C SER A 309 2.27 15.36 -16.24
N TYR A 310 1.70 16.28 -17.02
CA TYR A 310 0.61 17.15 -16.57
C TYR A 310 -0.73 16.67 -17.15
N CYS A 311 -1.72 16.44 -16.29
CA CYS A 311 -3.06 15.96 -16.67
C CYS A 311 -4.09 17.07 -16.53
N THR A 312 -4.93 17.26 -17.56
CA THR A 312 -5.85 18.39 -17.64
C THR A 312 -7.09 18.27 -16.75
N TRP A 313 -7.60 17.07 -16.44
CA TRP A 313 -8.92 16.92 -15.80
C TRP A 313 -9.03 17.58 -14.42
N ASN A 314 -8.16 17.17 -13.48
CA ASN A 314 -8.14 17.75 -12.13
C ASN A 314 -7.34 19.07 -12.05
N GLY A 315 -6.53 19.38 -13.08
CA GLY A 315 -5.69 20.58 -13.11
C GLY A 315 -6.36 21.82 -13.71
N LEU A 316 -7.02 21.65 -14.86
CA LEU A 316 -7.63 22.75 -15.65
C LEU A 316 -9.16 22.68 -15.68
N GLY A 317 -9.71 21.62 -15.11
CA GLY A 317 -11.14 21.33 -15.15
C GLY A 317 -11.59 20.85 -16.52
N ARG A 318 -12.91 20.68 -16.63
CA ARG A 318 -13.55 19.95 -17.73
C ARG A 318 -13.82 20.80 -18.96
N GLU A 319 -13.92 22.12 -18.79
CA GLU A 319 -14.06 23.07 -19.89
C GLU A 319 -12.69 23.46 -20.44
N LEU A 320 -12.07 22.50 -21.12
CA LEU A 320 -10.73 22.68 -21.66
C LEU A 320 -10.76 23.56 -22.91
N ASN A 321 -9.80 24.48 -22.99
CA ASN A 321 -9.52 25.29 -24.17
C ASN A 321 -8.02 25.55 -24.26
N GLU A 322 -7.58 26.07 -25.40
CA GLU A 322 -6.17 26.37 -25.66
C GLU A 322 -5.56 27.33 -24.62
N GLU A 323 -6.26 28.41 -24.30
CA GLU A 323 -5.80 29.44 -23.36
C GLU A 323 -5.47 28.86 -21.99
N LYS A 324 -6.32 27.97 -21.45
CA LYS A 324 -6.10 27.32 -20.15
C LYS A 324 -4.87 26.43 -20.18
N ILE A 325 -4.66 25.67 -21.26
CA ILE A 325 -3.49 24.80 -21.41
C ILE A 325 -2.22 25.65 -21.48
N GLN A 326 -2.19 26.66 -22.35
CA GLN A 326 -1.03 27.55 -22.52
C GLN A 326 -0.70 28.31 -21.23
N THR A 327 -1.72 28.82 -20.54
CA THR A 327 -1.56 29.54 -19.27
C THR A 327 -0.90 28.63 -18.22
N ALA A 328 -1.37 27.39 -18.10
CA ALA A 328 -0.82 26.45 -17.13
C ALA A 328 0.61 26.00 -17.47
N LEU A 329 0.89 25.69 -18.74
CA LEU A 329 2.25 25.32 -19.17
C LEU A 329 3.23 26.47 -19.01
N THR A 330 2.81 27.71 -19.32
CA THR A 330 3.61 28.92 -19.08
C THR A 330 3.90 29.09 -17.60
N ALA A 331 2.89 28.98 -16.73
CA ALA A 331 3.06 29.12 -15.29
C ALA A 331 4.02 28.05 -14.70
N LEU A 332 3.97 26.80 -15.21
CA LEU A 332 4.90 25.74 -14.80
C LEU A 332 6.33 26.06 -15.26
N SER A 333 6.49 26.49 -16.52
CA SER A 333 7.79 26.89 -17.09
C SER A 333 8.42 28.06 -16.32
N GLU A 334 7.63 29.09 -15.98
CA GLU A 334 8.08 30.24 -15.18
C GLU A 334 8.55 29.85 -13.77
N LYS A 335 8.11 28.70 -13.25
CA LYS A 335 8.59 28.11 -11.98
C LYS A 335 9.75 27.14 -12.16
N GLY A 336 10.29 27.01 -13.36
CA GLY A 336 11.39 26.09 -13.69
C GLY A 336 10.97 24.62 -13.74
N LEU A 337 9.67 24.34 -13.91
CA LEU A 337 9.16 22.98 -14.05
C LEU A 337 9.06 22.60 -15.52
N THR A 338 9.82 21.57 -15.92
CA THR A 338 9.75 20.99 -17.27
C THR A 338 8.69 19.91 -17.33
N VAL A 339 7.71 20.06 -18.22
CA VAL A 339 6.63 19.09 -18.45
C VAL A 339 6.81 18.44 -19.83
N PRO A 340 7.55 17.32 -19.93
CA PRO A 340 7.74 16.62 -21.21
C PRO A 340 6.47 15.96 -21.77
N ASN A 341 5.45 15.70 -20.95
CA ASN A 341 4.22 15.03 -21.38
C ASN A 341 2.97 15.78 -20.93
N LEU A 342 2.03 15.96 -21.85
CA LEU A 342 0.70 16.50 -21.58
C LEU A 342 -0.35 15.42 -21.82
N ILE A 343 -1.14 15.10 -20.80
CA ILE A 343 -2.30 14.21 -20.90
C ILE A 343 -3.55 15.09 -21.02
N ILE A 344 -4.15 15.08 -22.21
CA ILE A 344 -5.42 15.75 -22.49
C ILE A 344 -6.53 14.74 -22.23
N ASP A 345 -7.23 14.92 -21.12
CA ASP A 345 -8.34 14.08 -20.68
C ASP A 345 -9.62 14.35 -21.50
N ASP A 346 -10.71 13.65 -21.17
CA ASP A 346 -12.01 13.74 -21.83
C ASP A 346 -12.50 15.20 -21.95
N ASN A 347 -13.36 15.46 -22.95
CA ASN A 347 -13.86 16.78 -23.38
C ASN A 347 -12.98 17.60 -24.32
N TRP A 348 -11.90 17.02 -24.86
CA TRP A 348 -11.27 17.58 -26.06
C TRP A 348 -12.05 17.28 -27.34
N GLN A 349 -12.77 16.15 -27.34
CA GLN A 349 -13.57 15.68 -28.46
C GLN A 349 -14.84 16.49 -28.66
N SER A 350 -15.49 16.32 -29.81
CA SER A 350 -16.86 16.79 -30.09
C SER A 350 -17.87 16.10 -29.18
N LEU A 351 -18.65 16.91 -28.48
CA LEU A 351 -19.60 16.51 -27.45
C LEU A 351 -20.97 17.16 -27.67
N ASP A 352 -22.03 16.43 -27.34
CA ASP A 352 -23.38 16.97 -27.18
C ASP A 352 -23.70 17.28 -25.70
N ASN A 353 -24.89 17.79 -25.42
CA ASN A 353 -25.41 18.07 -24.07
C ASN A 353 -24.54 19.05 -23.26
N THR A 354 -23.63 19.78 -23.89
CA THR A 354 -22.74 20.76 -23.23
C THR A 354 -23.51 21.91 -22.56
N GLU A 355 -24.72 22.18 -23.03
CA GLU A 355 -25.66 23.16 -22.51
C GLU A 355 -26.26 22.79 -21.15
N THR A 356 -26.22 21.51 -20.76
CA THR A 356 -26.71 21.06 -19.45
C THR A 356 -25.83 21.55 -18.30
N GLY A 357 -24.58 21.92 -18.59
CA GLY A 357 -23.58 22.31 -17.61
C GLY A 357 -23.10 21.17 -16.71
N ASP A 358 -23.58 19.93 -16.89
CA ASP A 358 -23.09 18.74 -16.21
C ASP A 358 -22.25 17.87 -17.15
N PRO A 359 -20.91 17.93 -17.05
CA PRO A 359 -20.02 17.18 -17.92
C PRO A 359 -20.13 15.65 -17.79
N PHE A 360 -20.77 15.13 -16.75
CA PHE A 360 -21.05 13.69 -16.66
C PHE A 360 -22.17 13.23 -17.58
N THR A 361 -22.90 14.17 -18.19
CA THR A 361 -23.98 13.89 -19.14
C THR A 361 -23.58 14.09 -20.59
N TYR A 362 -22.39 14.66 -20.82
CA TYR A 362 -21.87 14.91 -22.16
C TYR A 362 -21.65 13.57 -22.86
N ARG A 363 -22.11 13.47 -24.11
CA ARG A 363 -21.88 12.27 -24.91
C ARG A 363 -20.97 12.63 -26.05
N TRP A 364 -20.07 11.71 -26.30
CA TRP A 364 -19.19 11.77 -27.44
C TRP A 364 -19.99 11.61 -28.74
N THR A 365 -19.87 12.59 -29.65
CA THR A 365 -20.53 12.53 -30.97
C THR A 365 -19.56 12.09 -32.05
N ASP A 366 -18.33 12.61 -32.07
CA ASP A 366 -17.36 12.42 -33.15
C ASP A 366 -15.91 12.43 -32.67
N PHE A 367 -15.03 11.61 -33.26
CA PHE A 367 -13.59 11.53 -32.91
C PHE A 367 -12.77 12.71 -33.45
N GLU A 368 -13.19 13.92 -33.18
CA GLU A 368 -12.51 15.14 -33.62
C GLU A 368 -12.47 16.17 -32.50
N ALA A 369 -11.51 17.09 -32.56
CA ALA A 369 -11.44 18.17 -31.58
C ALA A 369 -12.69 19.04 -31.67
N ASN A 370 -13.35 19.31 -30.54
CA ASN A 370 -14.45 20.26 -30.53
C ASN A 370 -13.98 21.67 -30.91
N LYS A 371 -14.92 22.53 -31.29
CA LYS A 371 -14.63 23.90 -31.75
C LYS A 371 -13.79 24.74 -30.77
N LYS A 372 -13.81 24.44 -29.47
CA LYS A 372 -13.00 25.16 -28.46
C LYS A 372 -11.53 24.72 -28.48
N ILE A 373 -11.25 23.53 -29.00
CA ILE A 373 -9.90 22.94 -29.11
C ILE A 373 -9.38 22.95 -30.56
N SER A 374 -10.23 22.90 -31.59
CA SER A 374 -9.77 22.88 -33.00
C SER A 374 -8.92 24.10 -33.40
N GLN A 375 -8.90 25.16 -32.58
CA GLN A 375 -8.02 26.32 -32.76
C GLN A 375 -6.53 26.01 -32.46
N MET A 376 -6.23 24.92 -31.74
CA MET A 376 -4.86 24.50 -31.37
C MET A 376 -4.03 23.93 -32.54
N ALA A 377 -4.67 23.34 -33.56
CA ALA A 377 -3.98 22.57 -34.58
C ALA A 377 -3.09 23.40 -35.52
N SER A 378 -3.21 24.73 -35.51
CA SER A 378 -2.37 25.62 -36.34
C SER A 378 -1.07 26.10 -35.67
N VAL A 379 -0.82 25.75 -34.40
CA VAL A 379 0.28 26.34 -33.59
C VAL A 379 1.32 25.29 -33.13
N MET A 380 1.04 24.00 -33.27
CA MET A 380 1.95 22.91 -32.87
C MET A 380 2.84 22.36 -34.00
N GLN A 381 3.02 23.12 -35.10
CA GLN A 381 4.03 22.83 -36.13
C GLN A 381 5.32 23.64 -35.92
#